data_AF-A0A442UPB9-F1
#
_entry.id   AF-A0A442UPB9-F1
#
_cell.length_a   1.000
_cell.length_b   1.000
_cell.length_c   1.000
_cell.angle_alpha   90.00
_cell.angle_beta   90.00
_cell.angle_gamma   90.00
#
_symmetry.space_group_name_H-M   'P 1'
#
loop_
_entity.id
_entity.type
_entity.pdbx_description
1 polymer ?
#
loop_
_entity_poly.entity_id
_entity_poly.type
_entity_poly.pdbx_seq_one_letter_code
_entity_poly.pdbx_strand_id
1 'polypeptide(L)'
;MSARTTATIAFGATITLNETEVRALDALVGYGDDAFLKVFKEKLGAAYIRDYEAGLRSFFRAVGRDVLPALREIEDARRDLLKAAQKRVEARATEPAERQKP
;
A
#
# COMPACT_ATOMS: atom_id res chain seq x y z
N MET A 1 -13.38 16.71 47.14
CA MET A 1 -12.52 16.50 45.97
C MET A 1 -13.27 15.60 44.98
N SER A 2 -13.59 16.10 43.79
CA SER A 2 -14.33 15.32 42.79
C SER A 2 -13.34 14.48 41.98
N ALA A 3 -13.45 13.16 42.03
CA ALA A 3 -12.60 12.25 41.27
C ALA A 3 -13.00 12.33 39.79
N ARG A 4 -12.10 12.82 38.92
CA ARG A 4 -12.27 12.73 37.48
C ARG A 4 -11.94 11.31 37.04
N THR A 5 -12.94 10.61 36.51
CA THR A 5 -12.73 9.33 35.81
C THR A 5 -12.36 9.63 34.37
N THR A 6 -11.21 9.13 33.92
CA THR A 6 -10.76 9.25 32.53
C THR A 6 -11.02 7.94 31.82
N ALA A 7 -11.81 7.98 30.73
CA ALA A 7 -12.08 6.84 29.89
C ALA A 7 -11.46 7.06 28.50
N THR A 8 -10.77 6.05 27.98
CA THR A 8 -10.19 6.06 26.63
C THR A 8 -10.91 5.01 25.78
N ILE A 9 -11.40 5.41 24.62
CA ILE A 9 -12.07 4.52 23.66
C ILE A 9 -11.17 4.41 22.43
N ALA A 10 -10.80 3.19 22.06
CA ALA A 10 -10.06 2.89 20.84
C ALA A 10 -10.97 2.12 19.87
N PHE A 11 -10.97 2.52 18.60
CA PHE A 11 -11.65 1.82 17.52
C PHE A 11 -10.66 1.55 16.39
N GLY A 12 -10.82 0.41 15.73
CA GLY A 12 -10.02 0.02 14.57
C GLY A 12 -10.88 -0.70 13.56
N ALA A 13 -10.52 -0.57 12.29
CA ALA A 13 -11.09 -1.32 11.18
C ALA A 13 -9.96 -1.90 10.34
N THR A 14 -10.14 -3.11 9.83
CA THR A 14 -9.20 -3.77 8.93
C THR A 14 -9.77 -3.78 7.54
N ILE A 15 -8.99 -3.31 6.57
CA ILE A 15 -9.30 -3.37 5.14
C ILE A 15 -8.19 -4.19 4.49
N THR A 16 -8.56 -5.18 3.70
CA THR A 16 -7.63 -5.96 2.89
C THR A 16 -7.61 -5.38 1.48
N LEU A 17 -6.43 -5.06 0.97
CA LEU A 17 -6.23 -4.52 -0.37
C LEU A 17 -5.37 -5.49 -1.19
N ASN A 18 -5.70 -5.66 -2.46
CA ASN A 18 -4.82 -6.33 -3.42
C ASN A 18 -3.75 -5.36 -3.97
N GLU A 19 -2.75 -5.87 -4.68
CA GLU A 19 -1.65 -5.04 -5.20
C GLU A 19 -2.15 -3.88 -6.07
N THR A 20 -3.13 -4.11 -6.95
CA THR A 20 -3.66 -3.06 -7.83
C THR A 20 -4.32 -1.94 -7.03
N GLU A 21 -5.09 -2.28 -6.00
CA GLU A 21 -5.73 -1.30 -5.11
C GLU A 21 -4.70 -0.51 -4.30
N VAL A 22 -3.64 -1.17 -3.81
CA VAL A 22 -2.56 -0.49 -3.09
C VAL A 22 -1.81 0.47 -4.02
N ARG A 23 -1.57 0.11 -5.28
CA ARG A 23 -0.97 1.01 -6.29
C ARG A 23 -1.87 2.21 -6.62
N ALA A 24 -3.18 1.98 -6.72
CA ALA A 24 -4.14 3.07 -6.92
C ALA A 24 -4.15 4.03 -5.73
N LEU A 25 -4.05 3.50 -4.51
CA LEU A 25 -3.97 4.29 -3.29
C LEU A 25 -2.66 5.08 -3.20
N ASP A 26 -1.53 4.52 -3.63
CA ASP A 26 -0.26 5.23 -3.75
C ASP A 26 -0.34 6.40 -4.73
N ALA A 27 -0.90 6.17 -5.93
CA ALA A 27 -1.09 7.23 -6.91
C ALA A 27 -2.00 8.36 -6.39
N LEU A 28 -3.03 8.01 -5.63
CA LEU A 28 -3.95 8.98 -5.01
C LEU A 28 -3.26 9.84 -3.95
N VAL A 29 -2.48 9.21 -3.07
CA VAL A 29 -1.83 9.88 -1.93
C VAL A 29 -0.55 10.60 -2.34
N GLY A 30 0.15 10.11 -3.36
CA GLY A 30 1.43 10.66 -3.85
C GLY A 30 1.34 12.10 -4.36
N TYR A 31 0.15 12.59 -4.70
CA TYR A 31 -0.06 13.99 -5.08
C TYR A 31 0.03 14.97 -3.89
N GLY A 32 -0.09 14.46 -2.67
CA GLY A 32 -0.11 15.26 -1.44
C GLY A 32 -1.52 15.66 -1.01
N ASP A 33 -1.71 15.70 0.31
CA ASP A 33 -2.99 16.01 0.96
C ASP A 33 -3.47 17.44 0.66
N ASP A 34 -2.57 18.42 0.64
CA ASP A 34 -2.90 19.81 0.31
C ASP A 34 -3.43 19.98 -1.11
N ALA A 35 -2.73 19.40 -2.08
CA ALA A 35 -3.08 19.53 -3.49
C ALA A 35 -4.38 18.77 -3.79
N PHE A 36 -4.58 17.59 -3.18
CA PHE A 36 -5.84 16.86 -3.23
C PHE A 36 -7.00 17.68 -2.64
N LEU A 37 -6.86 18.19 -1.41
CA LEU A 37 -7.91 18.96 -0.75
C LEU A 37 -8.29 20.22 -1.54
N LYS A 38 -7.32 20.90 -2.14
CA LYS A 38 -7.58 22.07 -2.98
C LYS A 38 -8.49 21.71 -4.15
N VAL A 39 -8.12 20.71 -4.96
CA VAL A 39 -8.89 20.30 -6.14
C VAL A 39 -10.23 19.70 -5.74
N PHE A 40 -10.28 18.90 -4.68
CA PHE A 40 -11.51 18.30 -4.16
C PHE A 40 -12.52 19.39 -3.81
N LYS A 41 -12.11 20.41 -3.03
CA LYS A 41 -13.00 21.51 -2.65
C LYS A 41 -13.45 22.34 -3.85
N GLU A 42 -12.57 22.54 -4.83
CA GLU A 42 -12.87 23.31 -6.04
C GLU A 42 -13.88 22.59 -6.94
N LYS A 43 -13.77 21.27 -7.10
CA LYS A 43 -14.56 20.50 -8.08
C LYS A 43 -15.79 19.81 -7.49
N LEU A 44 -15.69 19.31 -6.27
CA LEU A 44 -16.76 18.55 -5.61
C LEU A 44 -17.48 19.37 -4.53
N GLY A 45 -16.85 20.44 -4.05
CA GLY A 45 -17.41 21.34 -3.05
C GLY A 45 -16.90 21.05 -1.64
N ALA A 46 -16.69 22.12 -0.88
CA ALA A 46 -16.09 22.04 0.46
C ALA A 46 -16.98 21.32 1.49
N ALA A 47 -18.30 21.33 1.31
CA ALA A 47 -19.25 20.76 2.26
C ALA A 47 -19.01 19.27 2.56
N TYR A 48 -18.49 18.51 1.58
CA TYR A 48 -18.27 17.07 1.73
C TYR A 48 -17.02 16.71 2.55
N ILE A 49 -16.03 17.60 2.65
CA ILE A 49 -14.74 17.29 3.27
C ILE A 49 -14.37 18.18 4.45
N ARG A 50 -15.04 19.33 4.61
CA ARG A 50 -14.72 20.36 5.61
C ARG A 50 -14.50 19.80 7.01
N ASP A 51 -15.38 18.92 7.46
CA ASP A 51 -15.36 18.40 8.83
C ASP A 51 -14.36 17.24 8.99
N TYR A 52 -13.79 16.74 7.89
CA TYR A 52 -12.89 15.59 7.84
C TYR A 52 -11.48 15.93 7.33
N GLU A 53 -11.15 17.19 7.08
CA GLU A 53 -9.86 17.58 6.50
C GLU A 53 -8.68 17.08 7.34
N ALA A 54 -8.71 17.31 8.65
CA ALA A 54 -7.66 16.84 9.55
C ALA A 54 -7.52 15.30 9.52
N GLY A 55 -8.65 14.60 9.46
CA GLY A 55 -8.70 13.14 9.32
C GLY A 55 -8.08 12.67 8.01
N LEU A 56 -8.40 13.32 6.90
CA LEU A 56 -7.85 13.01 5.58
C LEU A 56 -6.33 13.22 5.52
N ARG A 57 -5.85 14.33 6.07
CA ARG A 57 -4.40 14.59 6.17
C ARG A 57 -3.68 13.54 7.00
N SER A 58 -4.30 13.15 8.12
CA SER A 58 -3.79 12.06 8.95
C SER A 58 -3.78 10.72 8.20
N PHE A 59 -4.83 10.45 7.42
CA PHE A 59 -4.94 9.25 6.61
C PHE A 59 -3.86 9.18 5.52
N PHE A 60 -3.62 10.28 4.78
CA PHE A 60 -2.57 10.34 3.76
C PHE A 60 -1.19 10.03 4.36
N ARG A 61 -0.89 10.59 5.54
CA ARG A 61 0.36 10.26 6.27
C ARG A 61 0.43 8.80 6.70
N ALA A 62 -0.68 8.23 7.19
CA ALA A 62 -0.74 6.82 7.59
C ALA A 62 -0.52 5.89 6.40
N VAL A 63 -1.16 6.16 5.25
CA VAL A 63 -0.93 5.40 4.01
C VAL A 63 0.55 5.46 3.61
N GLY A 64 1.13 6.66 3.60
CA GLY A 64 2.55 6.84 3.26
C GLY A 64 3.50 6.04 4.17
N ARG A 65 3.18 5.97 5.47
CA ARG A 65 3.98 5.27 6.47
C ARG A 65 3.77 3.75 6.46
N ASP A 66 2.52 3.31 6.40
CA ASP A 66 2.14 1.92 6.73
C ASP A 66 1.84 1.07 5.51
N VAL A 67 1.36 1.67 4.43
CA VAL A 67 0.85 0.95 3.25
C VAL A 67 1.89 0.94 2.12
N LEU A 68 2.57 2.06 1.86
CA LEU A 68 3.55 2.15 0.77
C LEU A 68 4.78 1.25 0.93
N PRO A 69 5.29 0.96 2.15
CA PRO A 69 6.35 -0.03 2.30
C PRO A 69 5.95 -1.41 1.78
N ALA A 70 4.69 -1.81 1.94
CA ALA A 70 4.20 -3.11 1.46
C ALA A 70 4.28 -3.22 -0.09
N LEU A 71 4.14 -2.12 -0.83
CA LEU A 71 4.36 -2.15 -2.28
C LEU A 71 5.80 -2.51 -2.65
N ARG A 72 6.77 -1.97 -1.90
CA ARG A 72 8.19 -2.27 -2.14
C ARG A 72 8.48 -3.75 -1.87
N GLU A 73 7.89 -4.30 -0.79
CA GLU A 73 7.99 -5.71 -0.48
C GLU A 73 7.39 -6.61 -1.57
N ILE A 74 6.23 -6.23 -2.12
CA ILE A 74 5.61 -6.93 -3.25
C ILE A 74 6.52 -6.90 -4.49
N GLU A 75 7.14 -5.76 -4.78
CA GLU A 75 8.05 -5.60 -5.91
C GLU A 75 9.33 -6.43 -5.76
N ASP A 76 9.91 -6.44 -4.57
CA ASP A 76 11.09 -7.26 -4.26
C ASP A 76 10.77 -8.76 -4.35
N ALA A 77 9.63 -9.19 -3.79
CA ALA A 77 9.16 -10.57 -3.90
C ALA A 77 8.96 -10.98 -5.35
N ARG A 78 8.35 -10.12 -6.18
CA ARG A 78 8.18 -10.35 -7.63
C ARG A 78 9.53 -10.49 -8.32
N ARG A 79 10.49 -9.62 -8.00
CA ARG A 79 11.84 -9.65 -8.59
C ARG A 79 12.57 -10.95 -8.24
N ASP A 80 12.45 -11.42 -7.01
CA ASP A 80 13.11 -12.65 -6.56
C ASP A 80 12.47 -13.89 -7.18
N LEU A 81 11.15 -13.92 -7.34
CA LEU A 81 10.45 -14.98 -8.07
C LEU A 81 10.90 -15.06 -9.53
N LEU A 82 11.03 -13.92 -10.22
CA LEU A 82 11.52 -13.87 -11.60
C LEU A 82 12.96 -14.37 -11.72
N LYS A 83 13.85 -13.93 -10.83
CA LYS A 83 15.25 -14.42 -10.79
C LYS A 83 15.30 -15.92 -10.55
N ALA A 84 14.50 -16.44 -9.63
CA ALA A 84 14.44 -17.87 -9.33
C ALA A 84 13.90 -18.67 -10.52
N ALA A 85 12.88 -18.15 -11.22
CA ALA A 85 12.35 -18.76 -12.43
C ALA A 85 13.41 -18.82 -13.55
N GLN A 86 14.15 -17.74 -13.76
CA GLN A 86 15.21 -17.66 -14.77
C GLN A 86 16.34 -18.67 -14.48
N LYS A 87 16.82 -18.72 -13.23
CA LYS A 87 17.83 -19.72 -12.81
C LYS A 87 17.37 -21.16 -13.04
N ARG A 88 16.08 -21.47 -12.83
CA ARG A 88 15.53 -22.80 -13.09
C ARG A 88 15.50 -23.15 -14.56
N VAL A 89 15.21 -22.17 -15.43
CA VAL A 89 15.25 -22.36 -16.88
C VAL A 89 16.69 -22.60 -17.34
N GLU A 90 17.64 -21.81 -16.86
CA GLU A 90 19.07 -21.96 -17.18
C GLU A 90 19.64 -23.30 -16.70
N ALA A 91 19.30 -23.73 -15.47
CA ALA A 91 19.69 -25.04 -14.93
C ALA A 91 19.15 -26.21 -15.76
N ARG A 92 17.89 -26.13 -16.23
CA ARG A 92 17.30 -27.15 -17.10
C ARG A 92 17.91 -27.15 -18.50
N ALA A 93 18.32 -25.99 -19.00
CA ALA A 93 19.00 -25.87 -20.30
C ALA A 93 20.46 -26.35 -20.26
N THR A 94 21.07 -26.44 -19.07
CA THR A 94 22.46 -26.89 -18.87
C THR A 94 22.57 -28.34 -18.38
N GLU A 95 21.46 -29.03 -18.11
CA GLU A 95 21.46 -30.49 -17.88
C GLU A 95 21.80 -31.23 -19.19
N PRO A 96 22.96 -31.92 -19.29
CA PRO A 96 23.32 -32.64 -20.49
C PRO A 96 22.41 -33.85 -20.70
N ALA A 97 22.12 -34.17 -21.97
CA ALA A 97 21.23 -35.25 -22.43
C ALA A 97 21.73 -36.69 -22.13
N GLU A 98 22.49 -36.90 -21.05
CA GLU A 98 23.26 -38.12 -20.80
C GLU A 98 22.55 -39.19 -19.94
N ARG A 99 21.25 -39.05 -19.65
CA ARG A 99 20.47 -40.12 -18.99
C ARG A 99 19.48 -40.83 -19.91
N GLN A 100 19.78 -40.87 -21.21
CA GLN A 100 19.12 -41.78 -22.16
C GLN A 100 20.19 -42.60 -22.88
N LYS A 101 20.72 -43.61 -22.19
CA LYS A 101 21.18 -44.83 -22.86
C LYS A 101 20.47 -46.02 -22.20
N PRO A 102 19.99 -46.98 -22.99
CA PRO A 102 19.18 -48.11 -22.53
C PRO A 102 19.95 -49.08 -21.63
#